data_AF-A0A1P8B4R5-F1
#
_entry.id   AF-A0A1P8B4R5-F1
#
_cell.length_a   1.000
_cell.length_b   1.000
_cell.length_c   1.000
_cell.angle_alpha   90.00
_cell.angle_beta   90.00
_cell.angle_gamma   90.00
#
_symmetry.space_group_name_H-M   'P 1'
#
loop_
_entity.id
_entity.type
_entity.pdbx_description
1 polymer ?
#
loop_
_entity_poly.entity_id
_entity_poly.type
_entity_poly.pdbx_seq_one_letter_code
_entity_poly.pdbx_strand_id
1 'polypeptide(L)'
;MLVDGETSSFLPSKPQGRFVRMFCGPVNVRALRKDVQLKVKEEYNRYRDKTALLFLFFPATLLILRSYYWGGCLPAFPVQLYEAWLLFLYAGLAMRENILRANGSDIRPWWLYHHYCAMAMALVSLTWEIKGQPNCVQKQRGVHLFLQWAMMQGVAMLLQNRYQRQRLYTRIALGKAKRMDVVWGETAGVDGQLWLLCPILFILQVYFSHSRGIVFNGSIPGIGRQILIQ
;
A
#
# COMPACT_ATOMS: atom_id res chain seq x y z
N MET A 1 -42.17 -2.10 -3.99
CA MET A 1 -40.86 -2.53 -4.51
C MET A 1 -39.87 -2.69 -3.34
N LEU A 2 -40.14 -3.64 -2.43
CA LEU A 2 -39.43 -3.79 -1.14
C LEU A 2 -39.23 -5.28 -0.75
N VAL A 3 -39.28 -6.21 -1.71
CA VAL A 3 -39.31 -7.67 -1.44
C VAL A 3 -37.98 -8.38 -1.78
N ASP A 4 -37.02 -7.68 -2.40
CA ASP A 4 -35.76 -8.30 -2.84
C ASP A 4 -34.63 -8.26 -1.78
N GLY A 5 -34.81 -7.49 -0.70
CA GLY A 5 -33.79 -7.31 0.34
C GLY A 5 -33.76 -8.42 1.40
N GLU A 6 -34.91 -8.95 1.81
CA GLU A 6 -34.97 -9.99 2.83
C GLU A 6 -34.78 -11.39 2.24
N THR A 7 -35.31 -11.64 1.05
CA THR A 7 -35.21 -12.95 0.36
C THR A 7 -33.78 -13.27 -0.08
N SER A 8 -32.99 -12.27 -0.46
CA SER A 8 -31.57 -12.44 -0.79
C SER A 8 -30.66 -12.69 0.42
N SER A 9 -31.18 -12.55 1.65
CA SER A 9 -30.47 -12.95 2.88
C SER A 9 -30.55 -14.46 3.18
N PHE A 10 -31.53 -15.16 2.57
CA PHE A 10 -31.78 -16.60 2.75
C PHE A 10 -31.17 -17.47 1.64
N LEU A 11 -30.74 -16.88 0.53
CA LEU A 11 -30.08 -17.62 -0.54
C LEU A 11 -28.59 -17.82 -0.21
N PRO A 12 -28.06 -19.06 -0.27
CA PRO A 12 -26.63 -19.28 -0.13
C PRO A 12 -25.91 -18.46 -1.19
N SER A 13 -24.97 -17.62 -0.75
CA SER A 13 -24.10 -16.86 -1.64
C SER A 13 -23.48 -17.83 -2.65
N LYS A 14 -23.67 -17.58 -3.95
CA LYS A 14 -23.05 -18.38 -5.02
C LYS A 14 -21.57 -18.64 -4.68
N PRO A 15 -21.07 -19.88 -4.85
CA PRO A 15 -19.66 -20.17 -4.63
C PRO A 15 -18.82 -19.20 -5.48
N GLN A 16 -18.02 -18.38 -4.82
CA GLN A 16 -17.17 -17.41 -5.52
C GLN A 16 -16.13 -18.15 -6.34
N GLY A 17 -15.92 -17.67 -7.57
CA GLY A 17 -14.87 -18.18 -8.45
C GLY A 17 -13.48 -18.03 -7.82
N ARG A 18 -12.56 -18.93 -8.19
CA ARG A 18 -11.18 -18.95 -7.67
C ARG A 18 -10.46 -17.59 -7.80
N PHE A 19 -10.73 -16.86 -8.89
CA PHE A 19 -10.19 -15.51 -9.11
C PHE A 19 -10.62 -14.51 -8.03
N VAL A 20 -11.92 -14.42 -7.74
CA VAL A 20 -12.44 -13.53 -6.70
C VAL A 20 -11.89 -13.92 -5.34
N ARG A 21 -11.75 -15.23 -5.07
CA ARG A 21 -11.17 -15.73 -3.81
C ARG A 21 -9.69 -15.37 -3.65
N MET A 22 -8.93 -15.24 -4.74
CA MET A 22 -7.52 -14.83 -4.70
C MET A 22 -7.37 -13.39 -4.17
N PHE A 23 -8.21 -12.47 -4.63
CA PHE A 23 -8.16 -11.06 -4.23
C PHE A 23 -9.00 -10.74 -2.97
N CYS A 24 -10.16 -11.38 -2.79
CA CYS A 24 -11.11 -11.13 -1.71
C CYS A 24 -11.02 -12.11 -0.53
N GLY A 25 -10.24 -13.20 -0.65
CA GLY A 25 -10.18 -14.23 0.38
C GLY A 25 -11.49 -15.04 0.46
N PRO A 26 -11.68 -15.81 1.53
CA PRO A 26 -12.79 -16.77 1.63
C PRO A 26 -14.15 -16.15 2.03
N VAL A 27 -14.31 -14.82 1.96
CA VAL A 27 -15.47 -14.13 2.54
C VAL A 27 -16.40 -13.58 1.47
N ASN A 28 -17.70 -13.60 1.76
CA ASN A 28 -18.73 -13.12 0.86
C ASN A 28 -18.63 -11.63 0.55
N VAL A 29 -18.70 -11.32 -0.75
CA VAL A 29 -18.62 -9.95 -1.31
C VAL A 29 -19.81 -9.08 -0.87
N ARG A 30 -20.98 -9.69 -0.66
CA ARG A 30 -22.18 -9.01 -0.16
C ARG A 30 -22.56 -9.62 1.19
N ALA A 31 -22.26 -8.90 2.26
CA ALA A 31 -22.56 -9.32 3.61
C ALA A 31 -23.86 -8.63 4.05
N LEU A 32 -25.01 -9.27 3.82
CA LEU A 32 -26.30 -8.74 4.29
C LEU A 32 -26.42 -8.81 5.83
N ARG A 33 -25.79 -9.80 6.47
CA ARG A 33 -25.83 -9.97 7.91
C ARG A 33 -24.65 -9.27 8.59
N LYS A 34 -24.90 -8.62 9.74
CA LYS A 34 -23.91 -7.81 10.49
C LYS A 34 -22.69 -8.62 10.93
N ASP A 35 -22.86 -9.89 11.30
CA ASP A 35 -21.79 -10.83 11.64
C ASP A 35 -20.86 -11.09 10.44
N VAL A 36 -21.41 -11.25 9.24
CA VAL A 36 -20.63 -11.46 8.02
C VAL A 36 -19.86 -10.18 7.66
N GLN A 37 -20.44 -8.99 7.87
CA GLN A 37 -19.77 -7.71 7.63
C GLN A 37 -18.54 -7.54 8.54
N LEU A 38 -18.67 -7.90 9.82
CA LEU A 38 -17.56 -7.89 10.76
C LEU A 38 -16.46 -8.87 10.35
N LYS A 39 -16.83 -10.07 9.90
CA LYS A 39 -15.88 -11.07 9.40
C LYS A 39 -15.12 -10.59 8.15
N VAL A 40 -15.77 -9.90 7.21
CA VAL A 40 -15.11 -9.26 6.05
C VAL A 40 -14.06 -8.25 6.53
N LYS A 41 -14.42 -7.42 7.51
CA LYS A 41 -13.53 -6.41 8.08
C LYS A 41 -12.35 -7.00 8.83
N GLU A 42 -12.54 -8.08 9.58
CA GLU A 42 -11.46 -8.81 10.25
C GLU A 42 -10.49 -9.42 9.24
N GLU A 43 -10.98 -10.04 8.16
CA GLU A 43 -10.12 -10.58 7.10
C GLU A 43 -9.37 -9.47 6.36
N TYR A 44 -10.00 -8.31 6.11
CA TYR A 44 -9.30 -7.14 5.59
C TYR A 44 -8.16 -6.68 6.52
N ASN A 45 -8.44 -6.57 7.83
CA ASN A 45 -7.42 -6.16 8.80
C ASN A 45 -6.26 -7.16 8.88
N ARG A 46 -6.56 -8.45 8.85
CA ARG A 46 -5.55 -9.52 8.80
C ARG A 46 -4.71 -9.44 7.53
N TYR A 47 -5.36 -9.21 6.39
CA TYR A 47 -4.67 -9.02 5.11
C TYR A 47 -3.74 -7.81 5.17
N ARG A 48 -4.25 -6.66 5.62
CA ARG A 48 -3.50 -5.39 5.72
C ARG A 48 -2.26 -5.50 6.61
N ASP A 49 -2.34 -6.22 7.73
CA ASP A 49 -1.19 -6.47 8.61
C ASP A 49 -0.15 -7.37 7.93
N LYS A 50 -0.58 -8.48 7.32
CA LYS A 50 0.32 -9.37 6.57
C LYS A 50 1.00 -8.65 5.43
N THR A 51 0.26 -7.86 4.66
CA THR A 51 0.83 -7.10 3.54
C THR A 51 1.79 -6.02 4.02
N ALA A 52 1.52 -5.35 5.16
CA ALA A 52 2.45 -4.37 5.71
C ALA A 52 3.79 -5.01 6.15
N LEU A 53 3.75 -6.21 6.73
CA LEU A 53 4.95 -6.98 7.05
C LEU A 53 5.73 -7.37 5.79
N LEU A 54 5.03 -7.88 4.77
CA LEU A 54 5.66 -8.22 3.49
C LEU A 54 6.25 -6.98 2.79
N PHE A 55 5.56 -5.84 2.85
CA PHE A 55 6.01 -4.57 2.29
C PHE A 55 7.30 -4.06 2.94
N LEU A 56 7.60 -4.46 4.18
CA LEU A 56 8.88 -4.21 4.83
C LEU A 56 9.92 -5.27 4.46
N PHE A 57 9.53 -6.56 4.48
CA PHE A 57 10.43 -7.68 4.29
C PHE A 57 11.01 -7.76 2.86
N PHE A 58 10.19 -7.62 1.82
CA PHE A 58 10.63 -7.70 0.43
C PHE A 58 11.71 -6.67 0.05
N PRO A 59 11.55 -5.35 0.31
CA PRO A 59 12.61 -4.40 -0.01
C PRO A 59 13.84 -4.59 0.88
N ALA A 60 13.69 -5.02 2.13
CA ALA A 60 14.82 -5.34 3.00
C ALA A 60 15.65 -6.51 2.43
N THR A 61 15.01 -7.60 2.01
CA THR A 61 15.73 -8.74 1.40
C THR A 61 16.40 -8.34 0.10
N LEU A 62 15.75 -7.57 -0.77
CA LEU A 62 16.36 -7.06 -2.00
C LEU A 62 17.60 -6.19 -1.71
N LEU A 63 17.56 -5.33 -0.70
CA LEU A 63 18.71 -4.50 -0.31
C LEU A 63 19.86 -5.33 0.26
N ILE A 64 19.56 -6.34 1.09
CA ILE A 64 20.57 -7.28 1.61
C ILE A 64 21.20 -8.07 0.47
N LEU A 65 20.39 -8.66 -0.42
CA LEU A 65 20.89 -9.43 -1.55
C LEU A 65 21.75 -8.59 -2.50
N ARG A 66 21.34 -7.34 -2.75
CA ARG A 66 22.13 -6.36 -3.51
C ARG A 66 23.51 -6.14 -2.89
N SER A 67 23.59 -6.03 -1.56
CA SER A 67 24.83 -5.73 -0.85
C SER A 67 25.75 -6.95 -0.75
N TYR A 68 25.20 -8.13 -0.48
CA TYR A 68 25.98 -9.33 -0.17
C TYR A 68 26.30 -10.18 -1.39
N TYR A 69 25.38 -10.34 -2.34
CA TYR A 69 25.52 -11.30 -3.44
C TYR A 69 25.78 -10.65 -4.79
N TRP A 70 25.24 -9.45 -5.04
CA TRP A 70 25.27 -8.84 -6.37
C TRP A 70 26.12 -7.56 -6.48
N GLY A 71 27.01 -7.30 -5.52
CA GLY A 71 28.01 -6.23 -5.62
C GLY A 71 27.44 -4.84 -5.93
N GLY A 72 26.20 -4.55 -5.51
CA GLY A 72 25.52 -3.28 -5.76
C GLY A 72 24.63 -3.21 -7.01
N CYS A 73 24.56 -4.27 -7.83
CA CYS A 73 23.73 -4.35 -9.04
C CYS A 73 22.58 -5.37 -8.85
N LEU A 74 21.32 -4.94 -8.78
CA LEU A 74 20.17 -5.84 -8.70
C LEU A 74 19.87 -6.45 -10.07
N PRO A 75 19.71 -7.78 -10.18
CA PRO A 75 19.20 -8.37 -11.42
C PRO A 75 17.78 -7.85 -11.72
N ALA A 76 17.40 -7.80 -13.00
CA ALA A 76 16.09 -7.29 -13.40
C ALA A 76 14.93 -8.16 -12.88
N PHE A 77 15.11 -9.48 -12.87
CA PHE A 77 14.08 -10.44 -12.48
C PHE A 77 13.56 -10.25 -11.03
N PRO A 78 14.40 -10.16 -9.98
CA PRO A 78 13.95 -9.85 -8.62
C PRO A 78 13.18 -8.53 -8.50
N VAL A 79 13.60 -7.50 -9.24
CA VAL A 79 12.94 -6.19 -9.24
C VAL A 79 11.56 -6.28 -9.89
N GLN A 80 11.46 -6.95 -11.05
CA GLN A 80 10.18 -7.19 -11.72
C GLN A 80 9.23 -8.04 -10.87
N LEU A 81 9.74 -9.06 -10.17
CA LEU A 81 8.93 -9.87 -9.28
C LEU A 81 8.34 -9.03 -8.13
N TYR A 82 9.14 -8.12 -7.57
CA TYR A 82 8.67 -7.18 -6.55
C TYR A 82 7.61 -6.21 -7.09
N GLU A 83 7.80 -5.67 -8.29
CA GLU A 83 6.81 -4.79 -8.94
C GLU A 83 5.50 -5.54 -9.26
N ALA A 84 5.58 -6.79 -9.72
CA ALA A 84 4.42 -7.66 -9.94
C ALA A 84 3.68 -7.94 -8.63
N TRP A 85 4.42 -8.14 -7.55
CA TRP A 85 3.85 -8.30 -6.21
C TRP A 85 3.19 -7.01 -5.71
N LEU A 86 3.78 -5.83 -5.94
CA LEU A 86 3.16 -4.54 -5.61
C LEU A 86 1.85 -4.33 -6.36
N LEU A 87 1.83 -4.62 -7.67
CA LEU A 87 0.62 -4.57 -8.48
C LEU A 87 -0.49 -5.46 -7.90
N PHE A 88 -0.15 -6.72 -7.57
CA PHE A 88 -1.08 -7.65 -6.93
C PHE A 88 -1.58 -7.15 -5.57
N LEU A 89 -0.69 -6.59 -4.74
CA LEU A 89 -1.01 -6.05 -3.43
C LEU A 89 -2.01 -4.88 -3.53
N TYR A 90 -1.74 -3.90 -4.39
CA TYR A 90 -2.60 -2.72 -4.53
C TYR A 90 -3.93 -3.07 -5.18
N ALA A 91 -3.96 -4.01 -6.13
CA ALA A 91 -5.20 -4.57 -6.67
C ALA A 91 -6.05 -5.25 -5.59
N GLY A 92 -5.42 -6.07 -4.74
CA GLY A 92 -6.08 -6.71 -3.60
C GLY A 92 -6.62 -5.73 -2.57
N LEU A 93 -5.85 -4.70 -2.21
CA LEU A 93 -6.30 -3.64 -1.30
C LEU A 93 -7.49 -2.87 -1.89
N ALA A 94 -7.39 -2.42 -3.13
CA ALA A 94 -8.46 -1.69 -3.79
C ALA A 94 -9.74 -2.52 -3.86
N MET A 95 -9.66 -3.81 -4.23
CA MET A 95 -10.83 -4.68 -4.28
C MET A 95 -11.47 -4.88 -2.90
N ARG A 96 -10.68 -5.17 -1.86
CA ARG A 96 -11.19 -5.37 -0.49
C ARG A 96 -11.82 -4.10 0.09
N GLU A 97 -11.23 -2.94 -0.20
CA GLU A 97 -11.75 -1.65 0.28
C GLU A 97 -13.02 -1.24 -0.47
N ASN A 98 -13.15 -1.54 -1.77
CA ASN A 98 -14.43 -1.40 -2.48
C ASN A 98 -15.53 -2.26 -1.86
N ILE A 99 -15.20 -3.52 -1.50
CA ILE A 99 -16.14 -4.42 -0.84
C ILE A 99 -16.56 -3.84 0.52
N LEU A 100 -15.62 -3.37 1.34
CA LEU A 100 -15.94 -2.74 2.61
C LEU A 100 -16.84 -1.52 2.43
N ARG A 101 -16.54 -0.66 1.45
CA ARG A 101 -17.36 0.51 1.13
C ARG A 101 -18.78 0.12 0.71
N ALA A 102 -18.93 -0.90 -0.13
CA ALA A 102 -20.23 -1.43 -0.53
C ALA A 102 -21.02 -2.07 0.64
N ASN A 103 -20.33 -2.52 1.69
CA ASN A 103 -20.91 -3.09 2.91
C ASN A 103 -21.08 -2.06 4.04
N GLY A 104 -20.97 -0.75 3.75
CA GLY A 104 -21.29 0.33 4.69
C GLY A 104 -20.11 0.87 5.50
N SER A 105 -18.86 0.50 5.18
CA SER A 105 -17.69 1.19 5.72
C SER A 105 -17.49 2.55 5.07
N ASP A 106 -17.21 3.56 5.88
CA ASP A 106 -16.85 4.90 5.39
C ASP A 106 -15.38 4.93 4.96
N ILE A 107 -15.14 4.71 3.66
CA ILE A 107 -13.81 4.79 3.04
C ILE A 107 -13.82 5.95 2.04
N ARG A 108 -12.92 6.90 2.27
CA ARG A 108 -12.82 8.11 1.45
C ARG A 108 -12.38 7.76 0.01
N PRO A 109 -12.99 8.37 -1.02
CA PRO A 109 -12.65 8.09 -2.42
C PRO A 109 -11.18 8.33 -2.76
N TRP A 110 -10.56 9.39 -2.22
CA TRP A 110 -9.17 9.74 -2.50
C TRP A 110 -8.18 8.62 -2.13
N TRP A 111 -8.47 7.88 -1.05
CA TRP A 111 -7.64 6.76 -0.62
C TRP A 111 -7.71 5.60 -1.62
N LEU A 112 -8.90 5.37 -2.17
CA LEU A 112 -9.08 4.38 -3.22
C LEU A 112 -8.40 4.80 -4.54
N TYR A 113 -8.50 6.08 -4.90
CA TYR A 113 -7.77 6.63 -6.05
C TYR A 113 -6.26 6.47 -5.90
N HIS A 114 -5.72 6.69 -4.69
CA HIS A 114 -4.30 6.45 -4.42
C HIS A 114 -3.88 5.01 -4.77
N HIS A 115 -4.66 4.00 -4.39
CA HIS A 115 -4.37 2.60 -4.76
C HIS A 115 -4.42 2.37 -6.26
N TYR A 116 -5.39 2.95 -6.97
CA TYR A 116 -5.46 2.84 -8.44
C TYR A 116 -4.26 3.49 -9.13
N CYS A 117 -3.83 4.67 -8.66
CA CYS A 117 -2.62 5.31 -9.15
C CYS A 117 -1.38 4.44 -8.88
N ALA A 118 -1.28 3.83 -7.70
CA ALA A 118 -0.19 2.91 -7.38
C ALA A 118 -0.18 1.65 -8.26
N MET A 119 -1.35 1.07 -8.55
CA MET A 119 -1.48 -0.02 -9.53
C MET A 119 -1.02 0.39 -10.92
N ALA A 120 -1.46 1.56 -11.40
CA ALA A 120 -1.06 2.06 -12.70
C ALA A 120 0.46 2.29 -12.78
N MET A 121 1.06 2.87 -11.75
CA MET A 121 2.52 3.07 -11.67
C MET A 121 3.28 1.73 -11.66
N ALA A 122 2.83 0.74 -10.88
CA ALA A 122 3.44 -0.60 -10.87
C ALA A 122 3.34 -1.30 -12.23
N LEU A 123 2.19 -1.15 -12.92
CA LEU A 123 2.01 -1.70 -14.27
C LEU A 123 2.95 -1.04 -15.28
N VAL A 124 3.07 0.30 -15.26
CA VAL A 124 4.02 1.03 -16.11
C VAL A 124 5.46 0.59 -15.82
N SER A 125 5.84 0.46 -14.54
CA SER A 125 7.16 -0.01 -14.12
C SER A 125 7.48 -1.41 -14.65
N LEU A 126 6.50 -2.34 -14.61
CA LEU A 126 6.63 -3.70 -15.15
C LEU A 126 6.86 -3.74 -16.65
N THR A 127 6.18 -2.87 -17.39
CA THR A 127 6.31 -2.80 -18.86
C THR A 127 7.59 -2.13 -19.33
N TRP A 128 8.31 -1.43 -18.43
CA TRP A 128 9.53 -0.71 -18.77
C TRP A 128 10.75 -1.62 -18.58
N GLU A 129 11.16 -2.32 -19.65
CA GLU A 129 12.36 -3.16 -19.60
C GLU A 129 13.63 -2.34 -19.35
N ILE A 130 14.36 -2.71 -18.30
CA ILE A 130 15.72 -2.23 -18.04
C ILE A 130 16.65 -2.99 -19.01
N LYS A 131 16.72 -2.56 -20.27
CA LYS A 131 17.72 -3.09 -21.21
C LYS A 131 19.11 -2.92 -20.61
N GLY A 132 19.85 -4.02 -20.56
CA GLY A 132 21.20 -4.13 -19.99
C GLY A 132 22.11 -3.08 -20.60
N GLN A 133 22.52 -2.12 -19.79
CA GLN A 133 23.42 -1.05 -20.18
C GLN A 133 24.65 -1.06 -19.28
N PRO A 134 25.82 -0.63 -19.81
CA PRO A 134 27.12 -0.93 -19.21
C PRO A 134 27.39 -0.34 -17.81
N ASN A 135 26.55 0.59 -17.33
CA ASN A 135 26.69 1.22 -16.01
C ASN A 135 25.51 0.90 -15.06
N CYS A 136 25.44 -0.35 -14.59
CA CYS A 136 24.35 -0.83 -13.74
C CYS A 136 24.15 -0.01 -12.44
N VAL A 137 25.25 0.29 -11.74
CA VAL A 137 25.20 0.92 -10.39
C VAL A 137 24.63 2.34 -10.42
N GLN A 138 25.02 3.16 -11.40
CA GLN A 138 24.51 4.53 -11.53
C GLN A 138 23.03 4.56 -11.95
N LYS A 139 22.63 3.67 -12.85
CA LYS A 139 21.25 3.60 -13.35
C LYS A 139 20.27 3.05 -12.32
N GLN A 140 20.72 2.13 -11.44
CA GLN A 140 19.90 1.57 -10.36
C GLN A 140 19.88 2.40 -9.08
N ARG A 141 20.49 3.59 -9.08
CA ARG A 141 20.42 4.51 -7.94
C ARG A 141 18.98 4.87 -7.59
N GLY A 142 18.11 5.03 -8.59
CA GLY A 142 16.68 5.26 -8.39
C GLY A 142 15.98 4.08 -7.70
N VAL A 143 16.23 2.86 -8.16
CA VAL A 143 15.67 1.63 -7.56
C VAL A 143 16.14 1.47 -6.11
N HIS A 144 17.42 1.75 -5.84
CA HIS A 144 17.96 1.69 -4.49
C HIS A 144 17.26 2.68 -3.53
N LEU A 145 17.12 3.94 -3.96
CA LEU A 145 16.43 4.97 -3.17
C LEU A 145 14.94 4.63 -2.99
N PHE A 146 14.30 4.06 -4.02
CA PHE A 146 12.92 3.59 -3.94
C PHE A 146 12.75 2.45 -2.92
N LEU A 147 13.66 1.46 -2.90
CA LEU A 147 13.61 0.36 -1.92
C LEU A 147 13.82 0.86 -0.49
N GLN A 148 14.74 1.82 -0.28
CA GLN A 148 14.93 2.46 1.03
C GLN A 148 13.68 3.24 1.47
N TRP A 149 13.09 4.03 0.56
CA TRP A 149 11.82 4.70 0.79
C TRP A 149 10.69 3.71 1.11
N ALA A 150 10.61 2.60 0.37
CA ALA A 150 9.60 1.57 0.57
C ALA A 150 9.72 0.90 1.95
N MET A 151 10.94 0.69 2.46
CA MET A 151 11.13 0.22 3.84
C MET A 151 10.58 1.21 4.87
N MET A 152 10.90 2.50 4.74
CA MET A 152 10.37 3.54 5.64
C MET A 152 8.85 3.62 5.57
N GLN A 153 8.29 3.54 4.36
CA GLN A 153 6.85 3.47 4.14
C GLN A 153 6.24 2.21 4.79
N GLY A 154 6.90 1.05 4.71
CA GLY A 154 6.45 -0.19 5.36
C GLY A 154 6.41 -0.08 6.90
N VAL A 155 7.43 0.54 7.50
CA VAL A 155 7.44 0.84 8.95
C VAL A 155 6.30 1.79 9.31
N ALA A 156 6.11 2.86 8.54
CA ALA A 156 5.01 3.79 8.73
C ALA A 156 3.66 3.06 8.64
N MET A 157 3.45 2.21 7.64
CA MET A 157 2.23 1.41 7.50
C MET A 157 1.96 0.53 8.71
N LEU A 158 2.97 -0.15 9.27
CA LEU A 158 2.80 -0.98 10.48
C LEU A 158 2.38 -0.17 11.70
N LEU A 159 3.08 0.95 11.96
CA LEU A 159 2.79 1.84 13.08
C LEU A 159 1.39 2.46 12.94
N GLN A 160 1.09 2.98 11.75
CA GLN A 160 -0.21 3.56 11.43
C GLN A 160 -1.31 2.51 11.62
N ASN A 161 -1.19 1.32 11.04
CA ASN A 161 -2.19 0.25 11.15
C ASN A 161 -2.47 -0.15 12.60
N ARG A 162 -1.43 -0.28 13.42
CA ARG A 162 -1.57 -0.66 14.85
C ARG A 162 -2.23 0.45 15.66
N TYR A 163 -1.69 1.66 15.59
CA TYR A 163 -2.18 2.81 16.35
C TYR A 163 -3.63 3.16 15.98
N GLN A 164 -3.89 3.27 14.67
CA GLN A 164 -5.20 3.59 14.15
C GLN A 164 -6.24 2.54 14.58
N ARG A 165 -5.92 1.25 14.46
CA ARG A 165 -6.84 0.17 14.80
C ARG A 165 -7.16 0.11 16.29
N GLN A 166 -6.15 0.23 17.16
CA GLN A 166 -6.37 0.25 18.62
C GLN A 166 -7.34 1.36 19.02
N ARG A 167 -7.11 2.57 18.51
CA ARG A 167 -7.96 3.73 18.81
C ARG A 167 -9.39 3.56 18.34
N LEU A 168 -9.59 3.01 17.14
CA LEU A 168 -10.94 2.72 16.65
C LEU A 168 -11.65 1.70 17.55
N TYR A 169 -10.97 0.64 17.97
CA TYR A 169 -11.56 -0.31 18.91
C TYR A 169 -11.93 0.32 20.25
N THR A 170 -11.08 1.21 20.80
CA THR A 170 -11.42 1.99 21.99
C THR A 170 -12.66 2.86 21.78
N ARG A 171 -12.76 3.57 20.64
CA ARG A 171 -13.94 4.39 20.33
C ARG A 171 -15.22 3.56 20.16
N ILE A 172 -15.12 2.37 19.58
CA ILE A 172 -16.24 1.42 19.48
C ILE A 172 -16.68 0.98 20.88
N ALA A 173 -15.74 0.64 21.77
CA ALA A 173 -16.05 0.27 23.16
C ALA A 173 -16.69 1.43 23.94
N LEU A 174 -16.30 2.66 23.66
CA LEU A 174 -16.89 3.89 24.23
C LEU A 174 -18.22 4.30 23.57
N GLY A 175 -18.72 3.57 22.56
CA GLY A 175 -19.93 3.92 21.83
C GLY A 175 -19.81 5.14 20.91
N LYS A 176 -18.59 5.68 20.71
CA LYS A 176 -18.31 6.88 19.91
C LYS A 176 -18.05 6.59 18.42
N ALA A 177 -18.05 5.32 18.02
CA ALA A 177 -17.82 4.90 16.63
C ALA A 177 -18.61 3.63 16.31
N LYS A 178 -19.00 3.45 15.05
CA LYS A 178 -19.69 2.26 14.58
C LYS A 178 -18.69 1.14 14.30
N ARG A 179 -19.11 -0.11 14.47
CA ARG A 179 -18.23 -1.27 14.22
C ARG A 179 -17.76 -1.41 12.77
N MET A 180 -18.47 -0.81 11.81
CA MET A 180 -18.07 -0.80 10.39
C MET A 180 -17.23 0.41 9.98
N ASP A 181 -17.04 1.40 10.84
CA ASP A 181 -16.20 2.57 10.54
C ASP A 181 -14.76 2.13 10.31
N VAL A 182 -14.09 2.68 9.30
CA VAL A 182 -12.69 2.38 9.03
C VAL A 182 -11.85 3.51 9.61
N VAL A 183 -10.61 3.18 10.00
CA VAL A 183 -9.77 4.20 10.63
C VAL A 183 -9.28 5.19 9.58
N TRP A 184 -9.78 6.42 9.64
CA TRP A 184 -9.31 7.55 8.84
C TRP A 184 -9.32 8.85 9.67
N GLY A 185 -8.73 9.90 9.13
CA GLY A 185 -8.40 11.14 9.85
C GLY A 185 -9.57 11.95 10.46
N GLU A 186 -10.82 11.73 10.08
CA GLU A 186 -11.94 12.55 10.60
C GLU A 186 -12.66 11.96 11.82
N THR A 187 -12.68 10.63 11.97
CA THR A 187 -12.91 10.03 13.30
C THR A 187 -11.67 10.20 14.19
N ALA A 188 -10.63 10.91 13.71
CA ALA A 188 -9.44 11.31 14.46
C ALA A 188 -9.46 12.74 15.03
N GLY A 189 -10.60 13.43 15.04
CA GLY A 189 -10.75 14.75 15.70
C GLY A 189 -10.56 14.71 17.22
N VAL A 190 -9.30 14.61 17.68
CA VAL A 190 -8.77 14.97 18.99
C VAL A 190 -7.30 15.37 18.76
N ASP A 191 -6.87 16.46 19.40
CA ASP A 191 -5.64 17.25 19.15
C ASP A 191 -4.27 16.55 19.26
N GLY A 192 -4.22 15.21 19.36
CA GLY A 192 -2.96 14.45 19.56
C GLY A 192 -2.56 13.51 18.42
N GLN A 193 -3.45 13.14 17.50
CA GLN A 193 -3.13 12.16 16.44
C GLN A 193 -2.28 12.75 15.29
N LEU A 194 -2.42 14.06 15.06
CA LEU A 194 -1.60 14.79 14.09
C LEU A 194 -0.11 14.75 14.50
N TRP A 195 0.19 14.73 15.80
CA TRP A 195 1.55 14.80 16.34
C TRP A 195 2.43 13.58 16.08
N LEU A 196 1.88 12.36 15.98
CA LEU A 196 2.67 11.15 15.68
C LEU A 196 2.69 10.82 14.18
N LEU A 197 1.55 11.01 13.50
CA LEU A 197 1.40 10.64 12.10
C LEU A 197 2.09 11.64 11.16
N CYS A 198 1.97 12.95 11.44
CA CYS A 198 2.55 13.98 10.60
C CYS A 198 4.08 13.99 10.56
N PRO A 199 4.84 13.82 11.65
CA PRO A 199 6.30 13.80 11.53
C PRO A 199 6.79 12.60 10.70
N ILE A 200 6.18 11.42 10.85
CA ILE A 200 6.54 10.24 10.06
C ILE A 200 6.23 10.47 8.57
N LEU A 201 5.04 10.99 8.27
CA LEU A 201 4.67 11.32 6.90
C LEU A 201 5.54 12.43 6.32
N PHE A 202 5.86 13.46 7.11
CA PHE A 202 6.71 14.58 6.68
C PHE A 202 8.14 14.12 6.39
N ILE A 203 8.76 13.33 7.28
CA ILE A 203 10.09 12.74 7.05
C ILE A 203 10.09 11.90 5.77
N LEU A 204 9.05 11.11 5.56
CA LEU A 204 8.92 10.32 4.34
C LEU A 204 8.79 11.19 3.08
N GLN A 205 8.01 12.27 3.11
CA GLN A 205 7.87 13.20 1.98
C GLN A 205 9.16 13.98 1.71
N VAL A 206 9.87 14.40 2.76
CA VAL A 206 11.17 15.09 2.66
C VAL A 206 12.20 14.14 2.05
N TYR A 207 12.29 12.91 2.54
CA TYR A 207 13.20 11.90 1.97
C TYR A 207 12.86 11.59 0.52
N PHE A 208 11.57 11.41 0.20
CA PHE A 208 11.13 11.17 -1.18
C PHE A 208 11.53 12.33 -2.10
N SER A 209 11.28 13.56 -1.68
CA SER A 209 11.64 14.77 -2.45
C SER A 209 13.15 14.88 -2.65
N HIS A 210 13.93 14.62 -1.60
CA HIS A 210 15.39 14.58 -1.67
C HIS A 210 15.91 13.49 -2.62
N SER A 211 15.37 12.28 -2.53
CA SER A 211 15.73 11.16 -3.42
C SER A 211 15.42 11.46 -4.89
N ARG A 212 14.29 12.12 -5.18
CA ARG A 212 13.94 12.57 -6.53
C ARG A 212 14.95 13.62 -7.03
N GLY A 213 15.30 14.60 -6.19
CA GLY A 213 16.33 15.59 -6.52
C GLY A 213 17.68 14.95 -6.89
N ILE A 214 18.12 13.92 -6.16
CA ILE A 214 19.33 13.16 -6.47
C ILE A 214 19.23 12.45 -7.82
N VAL A 215 18.10 11.80 -8.11
CA VAL A 215 17.88 11.11 -9.39
C VAL A 215 17.84 12.09 -10.55
N PHE A 216 17.13 13.21 -10.41
CA PHE A 216 17.05 14.25 -11.45
C PHE A 216 18.40 14.91 -11.71
N ASN A 217 19.13 15.32 -10.67
CA ASN A 217 20.46 15.94 -10.83
C ASN A 217 21.51 14.96 -11.38
N GLY A 218 21.39 13.67 -11.06
CA GLY A 218 22.26 12.62 -11.62
C GLY A 218 21.94 12.23 -13.06
N SER A 219 20.79 12.66 -13.60
CA SER A 219 20.32 12.32 -14.96
C SER A 219 20.59 13.42 -16.00
N ILE A 220 21.10 14.60 -15.58
CA ILE A 220 21.52 15.68 -16.48
C ILE A 220 23.04 15.53 -16.73
N PRO A 221 23.48 15.03 -17.89
CA PRO A 221 24.88 15.09 -18.24
C PRO A 221 25.21 16.53 -18.65
N GLY A 222 25.98 17.23 -17.81
CA GLY A 222 26.84 18.36 -18.20
C GLY A 222 26.17 19.63 -18.73
N ILE A 223 25.73 20.53 -17.83
CA ILE A 223 25.71 21.99 -18.11
C ILE A 223 26.32 22.82 -16.96
N GLY A 224 26.52 22.27 -15.76
CA GLY A 224 26.94 23.05 -14.58
C GLY A 224 28.42 23.00 -14.17
N ARG A 225 29.32 22.41 -14.97
CA ARG A 225 30.73 22.19 -14.54
C ARG A 225 31.76 22.86 -15.46
N GLN A 226 31.45 24.06 -15.97
CA GLN A 226 32.38 24.88 -16.75
C GLN A 226 32.51 26.35 -16.31
N ILE A 227 31.86 26.80 -15.23
CA ILE A 227 31.94 28.22 -14.78
C ILE A 227 32.61 28.32 -13.39
N LEU A 228 33.76 27.66 -13.20
CA LEU A 228 34.56 27.89 -11.98
C LEU A 228 36.06 27.63 -12.16
N ILE A 229 36.55 27.59 -13.41
CA ILE A 229 37.99 27.69 -13.71
C ILE A 229 38.16 28.52 -15.00
N GLN A 230 37.98 29.83 -14.88
CA GLN A 230 38.77 30.86 -15.52
C GLN A 230 38.55 32.17 -14.77
#